data_AF-A0A2N2MPB3-F1
#
_entry.id   AF-A0A2N2MPB3-F1
#
_cell.length_a   1.000
_cell.length_b   1.000
_cell.length_c   1.000
_cell.angle_alpha   90.00
_cell.angle_beta   90.00
_cell.angle_gamma   90.00
#
_symmetry.space_group_name_H-M   'P 1'
#
loop_
_entity.id
_entity.type
_entity.pdbx_description
1 polymer ?
#
loop_
_entity_poly.entity_id
_entity_poly.type
_entity_poly.pdbx_seq_one_letter_code
_entity_poly.pdbx_strand_id
1 'polypeptide(L)' 'MFCPRCGVKSEEGARFCTGCGAPLAVRPADAGKQPLQQNPSPESPPPYQEPQSQKKKGCL' A
#
# COMPACT_ATOMS: atom_id res chain seq x y z
N MET A 1 5.66 25.88 1.05
CA MET A 1 6.83 25.03 1.37
C MET A 1 7.30 24.23 0.15
N PHE A 2 8.58 23.87 0.04
CA PHE A 2 9.06 22.97 -1.01
C PHE A 2 9.06 21.52 -0.52
N CYS A 3 8.63 20.58 -1.37
CA CYS A 3 8.63 19.17 -1.03
C CYS A 3 10.08 18.66 -0.89
N PRO A 4 10.45 18.03 0.23
CA PRO A 4 11.81 17.49 0.41
C PRO A 4 12.10 16.27 -0.47
N ARG A 5 11.06 15.64 -1.04
CA ARG A 5 11.20 14.46 -1.90
C ARG A 5 11.44 14.80 -3.36
N CYS A 6 10.76 15.82 -3.89
CA CYS A 6 10.78 16.14 -5.33
C CYS A 6 11.06 17.61 -5.65
N GLY A 7 11.21 18.48 -4.65
CA GLY A 7 11.50 19.90 -4.84
C GLY A 7 10.32 20.75 -5.35
N VAL A 8 9.13 20.17 -5.53
CA VAL A 8 7.96 20.91 -6.02
C VAL A 8 7.40 21.84 -4.94
N LYS A 9 7.02 23.06 -5.34
CA LYS A 9 6.35 24.03 -4.46
C LYS A 9 4.96 23.52 -4.10
N SER A 10 4.71 23.39 -2.80
CA SER A 10 3.43 22.97 -2.22
C SER A 10 2.87 24.06 -1.31
N GLU A 11 1.55 24.08 -1.15
CA GLU A 11 0.83 25.02 -0.29
C GLU A 11 1.21 24.83 1.19
N GLU A 12 1.15 25.91 1.97
CA GLU A 12 1.46 25.90 3.39
C GLU A 12 0.30 25.24 4.16
N GLY A 13 0.58 24.13 4.85
CA GLY A 13 -0.47 23.31 5.48
C GLY A 13 -0.94 22.10 4.66
N ALA A 14 -0.46 21.94 3.42
CA ALA A 14 -0.75 20.78 2.59
C ALA A 14 -0.28 19.48 3.25
N ARG A 15 -1.15 18.46 3.28
CA ARG A 15 -0.84 17.14 3.88
C ARG A 15 -0.02 16.25 2.95
N PHE A 16 -0.13 16.45 1.65
CA PHE A 16 0.56 15.69 0.61
C PHE A 16 1.08 16.63 -0.48
N CYS A 17 2.17 16.23 -1.14
CA CYS A 17 2.76 16.98 -2.23
C CYS A 17 1.90 16.84 -3.50
N THR A 18 1.57 17.98 -4.13
CA THR A 18 0.83 18.02 -5.40
C THR A 18 1.62 17.50 -6.59
N GLY A 19 2.95 17.44 -6.50
CA GLY A 19 3.81 16.96 -7.58
C GLY A 19 4.06 15.45 -7.54
N CYS A 20 4.32 14.88 -6.36
CA CYS A 20 4.72 13.47 -6.22
C CYS A 20 3.83 12.63 -5.29
N GLY A 21 2.84 13.23 -4.64
CA GLY A 21 1.96 12.53 -3.69
C GLY A 21 2.60 12.18 -2.34
N ALA A 22 3.88 12.51 -2.11
CA ALA A 22 4.53 12.21 -0.84
C ALA A 22 3.91 13.02 0.32
N PRO A 23 3.79 12.43 1.53
CA PRO A 23 3.28 13.15 2.69
C PRO A 23 4.21 14.31 3.04
N LEU A 24 3.63 15.48 3.26
CA LEU A 24 4.33 16.64 3.78
C LEU A 24 4.08 16.64 5.29
N ALA A 25 5.13 16.41 6.08
CA ALA A 25 5.01 16.23 7.53
C ALA A 25 4.54 17.54 8.19
N VAL A 26 3.23 17.66 8.45
CA VAL A 26 2.61 18.85 9.07
C VAL A 26 2.14 18.62 10.51
N ARG A 27 2.63 17.60 11.23
CA ARG A 27 2.41 17.50 12.69
C ARG A 27 3.65 16.99 13.43
N PRO A 28 4.01 17.56 14.58
CA PRO A 28 5.11 17.05 15.41
C PRO A 28 4.80 15.73 16.16
N ALA A 29 3.76 14.99 15.75
CA ALA A 29 3.25 13.81 16.46
C ALA A 29 3.01 12.58 15.57
N ASP A 30 3.43 12.57 14.31
CA ASP A 30 3.31 11.39 13.43
C ASP A 30 4.58 10.52 13.43
N ALA A 31 5.23 10.38 14.58
CA ALA A 31 6.39 9.50 14.74
C ALA A 31 6.04 7.99 14.85
N GLY A 32 5.00 7.47 14.18
CA GLY A 32 4.72 6.04 14.40
C GLY A 32 3.58 5.33 13.70
N LYS A 33 2.92 5.91 12.69
CA LYS A 33 2.10 5.10 11.78
C LYS A 33 2.38 5.56 10.36
N GLN A 34 3.35 4.88 9.75
CA GLN A 34 3.61 4.94 8.31
C GLN A 34 2.26 4.92 7.58
N PRO A 35 1.94 5.87 6.68
CA PRO A 35 0.91 5.63 5.69
C PRO A 35 1.49 4.62 4.71
N LEU A 36 1.47 3.35 5.09
CA LEU A 36 1.62 2.19 4.21
C LEU A 36 0.39 2.11 3.29
N GLN A 37 0.16 3.15 2.49
CA GLN A 37 -0.90 3.14 1.49
C GLN A 37 -0.47 3.83 0.20
N GLN A 38 0.63 3.33 -0.38
CA GLN A 38 0.65 3.12 -1.82
C GLN A 38 0.32 1.64 -2.05
N ASN A 39 -1.00 1.38 -2.07
CA ASN A 39 -1.71 0.23 -2.63
C ASN A 39 -0.85 -1.02 -2.91
N PRO A 40 -0.71 -2.01 -1.99
CA PRO A 40 -0.48 -3.35 -2.49
C PRO A 40 -1.77 -3.72 -3.22
N SER A 41 -1.70 -3.82 -4.55
CA SER A 41 -2.71 -4.56 -5.31
C SER A 41 -3.02 -5.80 -4.49
N PRO A 42 -4.27 -6.10 -4.08
CA PRO A 42 -4.54 -7.39 -3.49
C PRO A 42 -4.01 -8.37 -4.52
N GLU A 43 -3.01 -9.13 -4.11
CA GLU A 43 -2.41 -10.18 -4.89
C GLU A 43 -3.59 -10.92 -5.55
N SER A 44 -3.52 -11.06 -6.88
CA SER A 44 -4.41 -11.87 -7.71
C SER A 44 -5.06 -12.99 -6.88
N PRO A 45 -6.39 -13.22 -7.00
CA PRO A 45 -7.06 -14.24 -6.18
C PRO A 45 -6.20 -15.51 -6.17
N PRO A 46 -6.02 -16.17 -5.02
CA PRO A 46 -5.20 -17.37 -4.97
C PRO A 46 -5.71 -18.29 -6.08
N PRO A 47 -4.84 -18.92 -6.88
CA PRO A 47 -5.31 -19.92 -7.83
C PRO A 47 -6.11 -20.92 -7.00
N TYR A 48 -7.41 -20.95 -7.23
CA TYR A 48 -8.34 -21.86 -6.58
C TYR A 48 -7.75 -23.27 -6.71
N GLN A 49 -7.19 -23.80 -5.64
CA GLN A 49 -6.88 -25.22 -5.59
C GLN A 49 -8.20 -25.92 -5.35
N GLU A 50 -8.79 -26.37 -6.45
CA GLU A 50 -9.85 -27.37 -6.52
C GLU A 50 -9.70 -28.37 -5.36
N PRO A 51 -10.74 -28.64 -4.55
CA PRO A 51 -10.65 -29.67 -3.52
C PRO A 51 -10.27 -30.97 -4.22
N GLN A 52 -9.09 -31.50 -3.92
CA GLN A 52 -8.55 -32.65 -4.61
C GLN A 52 -9.58 -33.78 -4.59
N SER A 53 -10.15 -34.01 -5.79
CA SER A 53 -10.93 -35.17 -6.17
C SER A 53 -10.34 -36.38 -5.45
N GLN A 54 -11.08 -36.87 -4.46
CA GLN A 54 -10.64 -37.92 -3.56
C GLN A 54 -10.20 -39.10 -4.40
N LYS A 55 -8.88 -39.25 -4.43
CA LYS A 55 -8.15 -40.33 -5.06
C LYS A 55 -8.69 -41.65 -4.54
N LYS A 56 -9.57 -42.26 -5.32
CA LYS A 56 -9.60 -43.67 -5.70
C LYS A 56 -8.53 -44.47 -4.93
N LYS A 57 -8.96 -45.07 -3.81
CA LYS A 57 -8.14 -45.95 -2.98
C LYS A 57 -8.98 -47.15 -2.57
N GLY A 58 -8.61 -48.31 -3.11
CA GLY A 58 -8.92 -49.63 -2.58
C GLY A 58 -10.18 -50.30 -3.14
N CYS A 59 -10.06 -50.97 -4.29
CA CYS A 59 -10.69 -52.28 -4.41
C CYS A 59 -9.92 -53.22 -3.49
N LEU A 60 -10.57 -53.76 -2.46
CA LEU A 60 -10.19 -55.00 -1.80
C LEU A 60 -11.46 -55.84 -1.66
#